data_AF-C5AXU0-F1
#
_entry.id   AF-C5AXU0-F1
#
_cell.length_a   1.000
_cell.length_b   1.000
_cell.length_c   1.000
_cell.angle_alpha   90.00
_cell.angle_beta   90.00
_cell.angle_gamma   90.00
#
_symmetry.space_group_name_H-M   'P 1'
#
loop_
_entity.id
_entity.type
_entity.pdbx_description
1 polymer ?
#
loop_
_entity_poly.entity_id
_entity_poly.type
_entity_poly.pdbx_seq_one_letter_code
_entity_poly.pdbx_strand_id
1 'polypeptide(L)'
;MTIAEKIEQSLTGRPNSFVPAHTLQRLLGRSQPDRDDIVMNWAMHWGQGIALGPLRALMAEHGMRGSVASFLFLNARLFNDQALENVTGAGAPPWTWPLDEQRIDLLHKAIYAFVTGYVADRLATGEDRNREHGRAFYDEGAP
;
A
#
# COMPACT_ATOMS: atom_id res chain seq x y z
N MET A 1 9.93 -2.16 1.88
CA MET A 1 10.40 -3.55 1.90
C MET A 1 9.36 -4.44 2.54
N THR A 2 8.76 -5.32 1.76
CA THR A 2 7.85 -6.35 2.25
C THR A 2 8.58 -7.70 2.36
N ILE A 3 7.99 -8.68 3.06
CA ILE A 3 8.51 -10.05 3.09
C ILE A 3 8.51 -10.65 1.67
N ALA A 4 7.44 -10.41 0.90
CA ALA A 4 7.34 -10.88 -0.49
C ALA A 4 8.51 -10.39 -1.36
N GLU A 5 8.89 -9.12 -1.19
CA GLU A 5 10.03 -8.52 -1.89
C GLU A 5 11.35 -9.15 -1.47
N LYS A 6 11.51 -9.49 -0.20
CA LYS A 6 12.72 -10.19 0.27
C LYS A 6 12.81 -11.61 -0.29
N ILE A 7 11.68 -12.30 -0.41
CA ILE A 7 11.62 -13.62 -1.05
C ILE A 7 11.97 -13.50 -2.53
N GLU A 8 11.35 -12.57 -3.27
CA GLU A 8 11.65 -12.33 -4.69
C GLU A 8 13.15 -12.05 -4.90
N GLN A 9 13.71 -11.10 -4.16
CA GLN A 9 15.14 -10.76 -4.25
C GLN A 9 16.06 -11.96 -3.95
N SER A 10 15.68 -12.84 -3.03
CA SER A 10 16.46 -14.05 -2.74
C SER A 10 16.47 -15.06 -3.89
N LEU A 11 15.41 -15.06 -4.72
CA LEU A 11 15.27 -15.95 -5.87
C LEU A 11 15.87 -15.35 -7.14
N THR A 12 15.75 -14.04 -7.34
CA THR A 12 16.19 -13.35 -8.57
C THR A 12 17.59 -12.76 -8.47
N GLY A 13 18.12 -12.59 -7.25
CA GLY A 13 19.39 -11.90 -6.99
C GLY A 13 19.31 -10.38 -7.19
N ARG A 14 18.10 -9.82 -7.40
CA ARG A 14 17.90 -8.39 -7.63
C ARG A 14 18.28 -7.57 -6.39
N PRO A 15 19.05 -6.48 -6.53
CA PRO A 15 19.37 -5.60 -5.41
C PRO A 15 18.13 -4.84 -4.89
N ASN A 16 18.27 -4.18 -3.73
CA ASN A 16 17.23 -3.29 -3.23
C ASN A 16 17.02 -2.09 -4.16
N SER A 17 15.77 -1.66 -4.32
CA SER A 17 15.47 -0.35 -4.87
C SER A 17 15.52 0.71 -3.77
N PHE A 18 16.18 1.83 -4.05
CA PHE A 18 16.23 3.02 -3.19
C PHE A 18 15.43 4.20 -3.75
N VAL A 19 14.69 4.01 -4.86
CA VAL A 19 13.77 5.03 -5.38
C VAL A 19 12.83 5.56 -4.29
N PRO A 20 12.19 4.73 -3.43
CA PRO A 20 11.33 5.25 -2.36
C PRO A 20 12.10 6.11 -1.34
N ALA A 21 13.35 5.75 -1.03
CA ALA A 21 14.21 6.57 -0.18
C ALA A 21 14.50 7.92 -0.82
N HIS A 22 14.82 7.94 -2.11
CA HIS A 22 15.10 9.18 -2.84
C HIS A 22 13.86 10.07 -2.94
N THR A 23 12.70 9.49 -3.25
CA THR A 23 11.42 10.20 -3.23
C THR A 23 11.18 10.86 -1.88
N LEU A 24 11.30 10.12 -0.77
CA LEU A 24 11.07 10.67 0.56
C LEU A 24 12.10 11.76 0.91
N GLN A 25 13.37 11.55 0.61
CA GLN A 25 14.41 12.54 0.90
C GLN A 25 14.22 13.84 0.11
N ARG A 26 13.75 13.75 -1.15
CA ARG A 26 13.38 14.92 -1.95
C ARG A 26 12.15 15.63 -1.40
N LEU A 27 11.11 14.89 -0.99
CA LEU A 27 9.93 15.47 -0.31
C LEU A 27 10.31 16.22 0.97
N LEU A 28 11.28 15.70 1.72
CA LEU A 28 11.78 16.31 2.95
C LEU A 28 12.83 17.41 2.70
N GLY A 29 13.16 17.72 1.44
CA GLY A 29 14.15 18.74 1.10
C GLY A 29 15.55 18.47 1.66
N ARG A 30 15.96 17.20 1.76
CA ARG A 30 17.28 16.85 2.32
C ARG A 30 18.41 17.28 1.38
N SER A 31 19.57 17.60 1.96
CA SER A 31 20.75 18.07 1.23
C SER A 31 21.42 17.00 0.35
N GLN A 32 21.20 15.71 0.64
CA GLN A 32 21.68 14.58 -0.15
C GLN A 32 20.51 13.66 -0.52
N PRO A 33 19.63 14.09 -1.43
CA PRO A 33 18.38 13.40 -1.69
C PRO A 33 18.55 12.04 -2.40
N ASP A 34 19.67 11.83 -3.09
CA ASP A 34 19.92 10.64 -3.90
C ASP A 34 20.92 9.67 -3.22
N ARG A 35 21.08 9.80 -1.90
CA ARG A 35 21.86 8.86 -1.10
C ARG A 35 20.99 7.64 -0.76
N ASP A 36 21.52 6.46 -1.06
CA ASP A 36 20.95 5.20 -0.59
C ASP A 36 20.88 5.18 0.95
N ASP A 37 19.65 5.26 1.47
CA ASP A 37 19.35 5.28 2.90
C ASP A 37 18.23 4.27 3.19
N ILE A 38 18.59 3.18 3.88
CA ILE A 38 17.65 2.10 4.20
C ILE A 38 16.55 2.55 5.17
N VAL A 39 16.83 3.50 6.07
CA VAL A 39 15.86 4.02 7.03
C VAL A 39 14.84 4.87 6.28
N MET A 40 15.28 5.73 5.37
CA MET A 40 14.39 6.50 4.50
C MET A 40 13.57 5.58 3.60
N ASN A 41 14.18 4.49 3.09
CA ASN A 41 13.46 3.51 2.29
C ASN A 41 12.32 2.86 3.10
N TRP A 42 12.61 2.41 4.31
CA TRP A 42 11.60 1.85 5.21
C TRP A 42 10.54 2.88 5.58
N ALA A 43 10.95 4.09 5.97
CA ALA A 43 10.05 5.17 6.33
C ALA A 43 9.07 5.48 5.20
N MET A 44 9.54 5.52 3.96
CA MET A 44 8.67 5.70 2.81
C MET A 44 7.69 4.53 2.70
N HIS A 45 8.16 3.28 2.68
CA HIS A 45 7.27 2.13 2.55
C HIS A 45 6.20 2.03 3.66
N TRP A 46 6.57 2.24 4.92
CA TRP A 46 5.63 2.24 6.04
C TRP A 46 4.70 3.44 5.98
N GLY A 47 5.23 4.63 5.69
CA GLY A 47 4.45 5.86 5.58
C GLY A 47 3.39 5.78 4.48
N GLN A 48 3.73 5.20 3.33
CA GLN A 48 2.80 4.91 2.25
C GLN A 48 1.67 3.98 2.70
N GLY A 49 2.02 2.92 3.45
CA GLY A 49 1.03 2.00 3.99
C GLY A 49 0.09 2.66 5.00
N ILE A 50 0.63 3.46 5.91
CA ILE A 50 -0.14 4.22 6.92
C ILE A 50 -1.04 5.26 6.24
N ALA A 51 -0.57 5.93 5.20
CA ALA A 51 -1.34 6.94 4.48
C ALA A 51 -2.51 6.34 3.67
N LEU A 52 -2.28 5.19 3.01
CA LEU A 52 -3.28 4.57 2.13
C LEU A 52 -4.15 3.51 2.83
N GLY A 53 -3.74 2.99 3.98
CA GLY A 53 -4.52 2.05 4.78
C GLY A 53 -5.91 2.56 5.15
N PRO A 54 -6.05 3.81 5.68
CA PRO A 54 -7.35 4.42 5.97
C PRO A 54 -8.26 4.51 4.75
N LEU A 55 -7.71 4.84 3.57
CA LEU A 55 -8.48 4.82 2.32
C LEU A 55 -9.09 3.43 2.09
N ARG A 56 -8.29 2.36 2.20
CA ARG A 56 -8.82 0.99 2.01
C ARG A 56 -9.82 0.57 3.09
N ALA A 57 -9.63 1.02 4.32
CA ALA A 57 -10.55 0.77 5.42
C ALA A 57 -11.90 1.47 5.18
N LEU A 58 -11.88 2.74 4.76
CA LEU A 58 -13.08 3.49 4.39
C LEU A 58 -13.82 2.82 3.23
N MET A 59 -13.10 2.30 2.22
CA MET A 59 -13.72 1.52 1.15
C MET A 59 -14.48 0.30 1.72
N ALA A 60 -13.88 -0.44 2.65
CA ALA A 60 -14.50 -1.61 3.27
C ALA A 60 -15.74 -1.24 4.11
N GLU A 61 -15.68 -0.18 4.92
CA GLU A 61 -16.81 0.29 5.73
C GLU A 61 -18.00 0.71 4.86
N HIS A 62 -17.75 1.28 3.69
CA HIS A 62 -18.80 1.70 2.74
C HIS A 62 -19.22 0.59 1.76
N GLY A 63 -18.94 -0.67 2.08
CA GLY A 63 -19.38 -1.83 1.31
C GLY A 63 -18.56 -2.15 0.05
N MET A 64 -17.52 -1.38 -0.26
CA MET A 64 -16.58 -1.74 -1.33
C MET A 64 -15.60 -2.79 -0.82
N ARG A 65 -16.01 -4.05 -0.93
CA ARG A 65 -15.28 -5.24 -0.46
C ARG A 65 -14.95 -6.19 -1.61
N GLY A 66 -14.04 -7.13 -1.37
CA GLY A 66 -13.68 -8.18 -2.30
C GLY A 66 -12.61 -7.79 -3.33
N SER A 67 -12.47 -8.62 -4.36
CA SER A 67 -11.40 -8.53 -5.36
C SER A 67 -11.47 -7.26 -6.20
N VAL A 68 -12.68 -6.82 -6.59
CA VAL A 68 -12.87 -5.59 -7.36
C VAL A 68 -12.43 -4.36 -6.55
N ALA A 69 -12.82 -4.27 -5.27
CA ALA A 69 -12.38 -3.19 -4.40
C ALA A 69 -10.85 -3.20 -4.20
N SER A 70 -10.25 -4.38 -4.08
CA SER A 70 -8.80 -4.53 -3.96
C SER A 70 -8.06 -4.14 -5.24
N PHE A 71 -8.66 -4.40 -6.41
CA PHE A 71 -8.14 -3.95 -7.70
C PHE A 71 -8.24 -2.42 -7.86
N LEU A 72 -9.33 -1.79 -7.42
CA LEU A 72 -9.44 -0.33 -7.40
C LEU A 72 -8.40 0.29 -6.46
N PHE A 73 -8.19 -0.32 -5.29
CA PHE A 73 -7.17 0.11 -4.34
C PHE A 73 -5.73 -0.06 -4.88
N LEU A 74 -5.47 -1.12 -5.66
CA LEU A 74 -4.20 -1.29 -6.37
C LEU A 74 -3.92 -0.10 -7.32
N ASN A 75 -4.93 0.37 -8.05
CA ASN A 75 -4.78 1.53 -8.93
C ASN A 75 -4.52 2.82 -8.14
N ALA A 76 -5.21 3.02 -7.00
CA ALA A 76 -4.92 4.14 -6.10
C ALA A 76 -3.48 4.09 -5.56
N ARG A 77 -3.00 2.89 -5.20
CA ARG A 77 -1.64 2.65 -4.74
C ARG A 77 -0.60 2.98 -5.82
N LEU A 78 -0.82 2.54 -7.05
CA LEU A 78 0.03 2.81 -8.22
C LEU A 78 0.08 4.31 -8.54
N PHE A 79 -1.09 4.94 -8.64
CA PHE A 79 -1.19 6.37 -8.94
C PHE A 79 -0.46 7.22 -7.91
N ASN A 80 -0.64 6.91 -6.63
CA ASN A 80 0.02 7.64 -5.56
C ASN A 80 1.55 7.53 -5.60
N ASP A 81 2.11 6.33 -5.88
CA ASP A 81 3.58 6.21 -6.08
C ASP A 81 4.04 7.07 -7.25
N GLN A 82 3.36 6.95 -8.40
CA GLN A 82 3.76 7.68 -9.59
C GLN A 82 3.65 9.19 -9.40
N ALA A 83 2.64 9.66 -8.67
CA ALA A 83 2.47 11.07 -8.35
C ALA A 83 3.66 11.59 -7.53
N LEU A 84 4.07 10.86 -6.48
CA LEU A 84 5.18 11.26 -5.62
C LEU A 84 6.52 11.19 -6.35
N GLU A 85 6.75 10.14 -7.13
CA GLU A 85 7.96 10.01 -7.95
C GLU A 85 8.07 11.09 -9.03
N ASN A 86 6.95 11.43 -9.69
CA ASN A 86 6.91 12.50 -10.70
C ASN A 86 7.12 13.89 -10.07
N VAL A 87 6.44 14.19 -8.96
CA VAL A 87 6.58 15.49 -8.26
C VAL A 87 8.01 15.71 -7.77
N THR A 88 8.68 14.64 -7.36
CA THR A 88 10.07 14.70 -6.88
C THR A 88 11.12 14.54 -7.97
N GLY A 89 10.72 14.05 -9.15
CA GLY A 89 11.66 13.64 -10.21
C GLY A 89 12.60 12.52 -9.78
N ALA A 90 12.22 11.71 -8.78
CA ALA A 90 13.06 10.63 -8.23
C ALA A 90 13.03 9.36 -9.09
N GLY A 91 11.95 9.17 -9.85
CA GLY A 91 11.73 7.99 -10.69
C GLY A 91 11.62 8.34 -12.18
N ALA A 92 11.93 7.37 -13.03
CA ALA A 92 11.61 7.44 -14.45
C ALA A 92 10.15 6.95 -14.68
N PRO A 93 9.48 7.35 -15.76
CA PRO A 93 8.14 6.84 -16.06
C PRO A 93 8.13 5.31 -16.22
N PRO A 94 7.13 4.57 -15.72
CA PRO A 94 7.16 3.09 -15.69
C PRO A 94 7.32 2.43 -17.06
N TRP A 95 6.79 3.05 -18.11
CA TRP A 95 6.90 2.54 -19.49
C TRP A 95 8.29 2.66 -20.10
N THR A 96 9.25 3.31 -19.41
CA THR A 96 10.66 3.34 -19.82
C THR A 96 11.52 2.28 -19.11
N TRP A 97 10.96 1.58 -18.12
CA TRP A 97 11.69 0.56 -17.35
C TRP A 97 11.76 -0.77 -18.12
N PRO A 98 12.75 -1.62 -17.82
CA PRO A 98 12.73 -3.02 -18.25
C PRO A 98 11.42 -3.73 -17.88
N LEU A 99 10.90 -4.58 -18.76
CA LEU A 99 9.61 -5.26 -18.56
C LEU A 99 9.56 -6.08 -17.27
N ASP A 100 10.67 -6.68 -16.88
CA ASP A 100 10.74 -7.49 -15.67
C ASP A 100 10.63 -6.64 -14.40
N GLU A 101 11.17 -5.42 -14.40
CA GLU A 101 10.99 -4.48 -13.30
C GLU A 101 9.53 -4.03 -13.17
N GLN A 102 8.86 -3.75 -14.29
CA GLN A 102 7.44 -3.40 -14.31
C GLN A 102 6.58 -4.54 -13.74
N ARG A 103 6.87 -5.79 -14.13
CA ARG A 103 6.14 -6.97 -13.63
C ARG A 103 6.35 -7.18 -12.14
N ILE A 104 7.59 -7.08 -11.68
CA ILE A 104 7.95 -7.20 -10.26
C ILE A 104 7.23 -6.11 -9.45
N ASP A 105 7.22 -4.88 -9.94
CA ASP A 105 6.54 -3.76 -9.26
C ASP A 105 5.03 -3.99 -9.14
N LEU A 106 4.39 -4.34 -10.25
CA LEU A 106 2.96 -4.66 -10.28
C LEU A 106 2.62 -5.83 -9.36
N LEU A 107 3.43 -6.89 -9.34
CA LEU A 107 3.23 -8.05 -8.49
C LEU A 107 3.26 -7.66 -7.00
N HIS A 108 4.27 -6.91 -6.58
CA HIS A 108 4.39 -6.50 -5.17
C HIS A 108 3.26 -5.57 -4.74
N LYS A 109 2.87 -4.63 -5.61
CA LYS A 109 1.73 -3.75 -5.36
C LYS A 109 0.41 -4.52 -5.33
N ALA A 110 0.24 -5.53 -6.18
CA ALA A 110 -0.92 -6.41 -6.16
C ALA A 110 -0.98 -7.20 -4.85
N ILE A 111 0.12 -7.86 -4.44
CA ILE A 111 0.19 -8.56 -3.15
C ILE A 111 -0.20 -7.62 -2.02
N TYR A 112 0.40 -6.42 -1.98
CA TYR A 112 0.07 -5.42 -0.98
C TYR A 112 -1.42 -5.05 -0.97
N ALA A 113 -1.99 -4.71 -2.14
CA ALA A 113 -3.37 -4.25 -2.26
C ALA A 113 -4.39 -5.34 -1.89
N PHE A 114 -4.16 -6.59 -2.31
CA PHE A 114 -5.07 -7.70 -2.05
C PHE A 114 -4.97 -8.19 -0.60
N VAL A 115 -3.77 -8.24 -0.01
CA VAL A 115 -3.61 -8.59 1.41
C VAL A 115 -4.22 -7.50 2.30
N THR A 116 -3.91 -6.23 2.04
CA THR A 116 -4.52 -5.10 2.78
C THR A 116 -6.03 -5.11 2.63
N GLY A 117 -6.54 -5.39 1.43
CA GLY A 117 -7.97 -5.46 1.17
C GLY A 117 -8.65 -6.60 1.92
N TYR A 118 -8.06 -7.79 1.92
CA TYR A 118 -8.56 -8.93 2.71
C TYR A 118 -8.65 -8.58 4.20
N VAL A 119 -7.59 -7.97 4.76
CA VAL A 119 -7.57 -7.56 6.17
C VAL A 119 -8.65 -6.51 6.45
N ALA A 120 -8.75 -5.46 5.64
CA ALA A 120 -9.74 -4.41 5.81
C ALA A 120 -11.18 -4.93 5.75
N ASP A 121 -11.48 -5.82 4.80
CA ASP A 121 -12.82 -6.39 4.65
C ASP A 121 -13.21 -7.27 5.84
N ARG A 122 -12.25 -8.00 6.40
CA ARG A 122 -12.45 -8.86 7.57
C ARG A 122 -12.70 -8.04 8.84
N LEU A 123 -12.00 -6.91 8.98
CA LEU A 123 -12.23 -5.98 10.09
C LEU A 123 -13.61 -5.34 9.99
N ALA A 124 -13.97 -4.79 8.83
CA ALA A 124 -15.27 -4.14 8.61
C ALA A 124 -16.45 -5.11 8.83
N THR A 125 -16.33 -6.36 8.36
CA THR A 125 -17.35 -7.41 8.62
C THR A 125 -17.44 -7.76 10.11
N GLY A 126 -16.34 -7.67 10.85
CA GLY A 126 -16.35 -7.78 12.31
C GLY A 126 -17.15 -6.67 12.97
N GLU A 127 -16.94 -5.43 12.53
CA GLU A 127 -17.65 -4.26 13.04
C GLU A 127 -19.15 -4.30 12.72
N ASP A 128 -19.53 -4.68 11.50
CA ASP A 128 -20.93 -4.82 11.10
C ASP A 128 -21.68 -5.81 12.02
N ARG A 129 -21.08 -6.98 12.26
CA ARG A 129 -21.66 -7.97 13.18
C ARG A 129 -21.79 -7.44 14.61
N ASN A 130 -20.80 -6.69 15.10
CA ASN A 130 -20.87 -6.11 16.45
C ASN A 130 -22.00 -5.06 16.55
N ARG A 131 -22.18 -4.24 15.50
CA ARG A 131 -23.27 -3.25 15.42
C ARG A 131 -24.65 -3.92 15.38
N GLU A 132 -24.78 -5.02 14.64
CA GLU A 132 -26.02 -5.82 14.60
C GLU A 132 -26.35 -6.45 15.95
N HIS A 133 -25.39 -7.10 16.62
CA HIS A 133 -25.59 -7.65 17.97
C HIS A 133 -25.96 -6.58 18.99
N GLY A 134 -25.31 -5.41 18.94
CA GLY A 134 -25.64 -4.28 19.79
C GLY A 134 -27.09 -3.83 19.61
N ARG A 135 -27.55 -3.67 18.36
CA ARG A 135 -28.95 -3.30 18.08
C ARG A 135 -29.94 -4.34 18.61
N ALA A 136 -29.69 -5.63 18.37
CA ALA A 136 -30.54 -6.71 18.87
C ALA A 136 -30.66 -6.67 20.42
N PHE A 137 -29.56 -6.41 21.13
CA PHE A 137 -29.57 -6.26 22.58
C PHE A 137 -30.44 -5.09 23.09
N TYR A 138 -30.49 -3.98 22.35
CA TYR A 138 -31.35 -2.84 22.71
C TYR A 138 -32.82 -3.04 22.30
N ASP A 139 -33.09 -3.73 21.19
CA ASP A 139 -34.45 -3.98 20.70
C ASP A 139 -35.19 -5.10 21.46
N GLU A 140 -34.47 -6.09 22.02
CA GLU A 140 -35.07 -7.19 22.80
C GLU A 140 -35.45 -6.80 24.25
N GLY A 141 -35.28 -5.53 24.62
CA GLY A 141 -35.67 -5.02 25.94
C GLY A 141 -34.78 -5.58 27.05
N ALA A 142 -33.69 -4.86 27.34
CA ALA A 142 -33.02 -5.03 28.63
C ALA A 142 -34.05 -4.82 29.77
N PRO A 143 -34.00 -5.64 30.85
CA PRO A 143 -35.00 -5.64 31.92
C PRO A 143 -35.19 -4.27 32.59
#